data_AF-A0ABD3RS01-F1
#
_entry.id   AF-A0ABD3RS01-F1
#
_cell.length_a   1.000
_cell.length_b   1.000
_cell.length_c   1.000
_cell.angle_alpha   90.00
_cell.angle_beta   90.00
_cell.angle_gamma   90.00
#
_symmetry.space_group_name_H-M   'P 1'
#
loop_
_entity.id
_entity.type
_entity.pdbx_description
1 polymer ?
#
loop_
_entity_poly.entity_id
_entity_poly.type
_entity_poly.pdbx_seq_one_letter_code
_entity_poly.pdbx_strand_id
1 'polypeptide(L)'
;MKTAAFLCSLLVAGTSAFGTISPSSFSGTRVSPAPSVSSSTSLTMIRHGKRVAKLGKPADQRKALLRALTTEIIRHGRIKTTAVRAKAVRKHVDHMIELGKRGDLHARRQAMGWIYDKDLVHSLFEAAPERYADRAGGYTRVLRTMPRQGDNAKMAVIELV
;
A
#
# COMPACT_ATOMS: atom_id res chain seq x y z
N MET A 1 43.96 7.79 -48.23
CA MET A 1 45.15 8.48 -47.69
C MET A 1 45.48 7.85 -46.34
N LYS A 2 46.63 7.16 -46.27
CA LYS A 2 47.46 6.74 -45.10
C LYS A 2 46.77 5.96 -43.96
N THR A 3 46.88 4.63 -43.82
CA THR A 3 47.98 3.74 -43.36
C THR A 3 48.38 3.84 -41.88
N ALA A 4 48.62 2.64 -41.29
CA ALA A 4 49.37 2.28 -40.07
C ALA A 4 48.60 2.42 -38.74
N ALA A 5 48.28 1.37 -37.97
CA ALA A 5 49.09 0.28 -37.40
C ALA A 5 50.25 0.79 -36.53
N PHE A 6 50.10 0.73 -35.21
CA PHE A 6 51.22 0.64 -34.27
C PHE A 6 50.85 -0.21 -33.05
N LEU A 7 51.62 -1.29 -32.91
CA LEU A 7 51.81 -2.11 -31.73
C LEU A 7 52.35 -1.30 -30.54
N CYS A 8 52.12 -1.78 -29.32
CA CYS A 8 53.14 -2.07 -28.26
C CYS A 8 52.38 -2.27 -26.92
N SER A 9 52.24 -3.48 -26.38
CA SER A 9 53.18 -4.17 -25.46
C SER A 9 53.66 -3.32 -24.28
N LEU A 10 53.29 -3.75 -23.06
CA LEU A 10 54.02 -3.77 -21.76
C LEU A 10 52.92 -3.87 -20.67
N LEU A 11 52.71 -4.94 -19.90
CA LEU A 11 53.59 -5.79 -19.07
C LEU A 11 54.21 -5.04 -17.87
N VAL A 12 53.52 -5.07 -16.72
CA VAL A 12 54.00 -5.02 -15.31
C VAL A 12 52.77 -5.40 -14.44
N ALA A 13 52.60 -6.58 -13.84
CA ALA A 13 53.33 -7.23 -12.74
C ALA A 13 53.31 -6.46 -11.41
N GLY A 14 52.72 -7.06 -10.36
CA GLY A 14 52.97 -6.66 -8.96
C GLY A 14 51.69 -6.41 -8.15
N THR A 15 51.14 -7.42 -7.46
CA THR A 15 51.47 -7.78 -6.07
C THR A 15 51.21 -6.65 -5.06
N SER A 16 50.17 -6.77 -4.24
CA SER A 16 50.32 -6.71 -2.77
C SER A 16 48.98 -6.85 -2.04
N ALA A 17 48.93 -7.89 -1.20
CA ALA A 17 48.31 -7.88 0.12
C ALA A 17 46.82 -7.54 0.24
N PHE A 18 45.94 -8.49 -0.11
CA PHE A 18 44.69 -8.66 0.65
C PHE A 18 45.04 -9.25 2.01
N GLY A 19 45.25 -8.37 2.99
CA GLY A 19 45.42 -8.74 4.39
C GLY A 19 44.16 -9.45 4.91
N THR A 20 44.32 -10.71 5.25
CA THR A 20 43.36 -11.48 6.03
C THR A 20 43.27 -10.86 7.43
N ILE A 21 42.18 -10.17 7.73
CA ILE A 21 41.85 -9.76 9.10
C ILE A 21 41.41 -11.02 9.83
N SER A 22 42.32 -11.58 10.62
CA SER A 22 42.01 -12.60 11.62
C SER A 22 41.02 -12.00 12.64
N PRO A 23 39.87 -12.62 12.92
CA PRO A 23 39.05 -12.21 14.04
C PRO A 23 39.75 -12.68 15.31
N SER A 24 40.43 -11.76 15.99
CA SER A 24 40.85 -11.97 17.36
C SER A 24 39.59 -12.22 18.20
N SER A 25 39.64 -13.31 18.94
CA SER A 25 38.65 -13.79 19.88
C SER A 25 38.19 -12.69 20.83
N PHE A 26 37.03 -12.10 20.55
CA PHE A 26 36.26 -11.36 21.55
C PHE A 26 35.67 -12.39 22.52
N SER A 27 36.43 -12.75 23.55
CA SER A 27 35.95 -13.49 24.72
C SER A 27 35.11 -12.55 25.59
N GLY A 28 33.96 -12.14 25.05
CA GLY A 28 32.88 -11.56 25.84
C GLY A 28 32.35 -12.64 26.78
N THR A 29 32.34 -12.31 28.07
CA THR A 29 31.83 -13.11 29.17
C THR A 29 30.49 -13.77 28.85
N ARG A 30 30.37 -15.07 29.14
CA ARG A 30 29.09 -15.78 29.15
C ARG A 30 28.14 -15.07 30.12
N VAL A 31 27.19 -14.30 29.60
CA VAL A 31 26.04 -13.86 30.37
C VAL A 31 25.22 -15.11 30.67
N SER A 32 25.21 -15.52 31.94
CA SER A 32 24.32 -16.57 32.44
C SER A 32 22.87 -16.22 32.11
N PRO A 33 22.05 -17.16 31.61
CA PRO A 33 20.64 -16.90 31.39
C PRO A 33 19.96 -16.66 32.74
N ALA A 34 19.38 -15.48 32.91
CA ALA A 34 18.51 -15.15 34.03
C ALA A 34 17.32 -16.13 34.08
N PRO A 35 16.79 -16.45 35.28
CA PRO A 35 15.70 -17.41 35.43
C PRO A 35 14.45 -16.94 34.68
N SER A 36 13.81 -17.89 34.00
CA SER A 36 12.55 -17.75 33.29
C SER A 36 11.43 -17.32 34.25
N VAL A 37 11.12 -16.02 34.27
CA VAL A 37 9.87 -15.54 34.85
C VAL A 37 8.77 -15.83 33.85
N SER A 38 7.99 -16.87 34.15
CA SER A 38 6.69 -17.15 33.54
C SER A 38 5.75 -15.98 33.81
N SER A 39 5.79 -14.97 32.94
CA SER A 39 4.75 -13.93 32.88
C SER A 39 3.51 -14.46 32.16
N SER A 40 2.93 -15.52 32.71
CA SER A 40 1.55 -15.91 32.44
C SER A 40 0.65 -14.86 33.10
N THR A 41 0.37 -13.78 32.38
CA THR A 41 -0.91 -13.06 32.30
C THR A 41 -0.68 -11.85 31.39
N SER A 42 -0.75 -12.03 30.07
CA SER A 42 -0.99 -10.90 29.18
C SER A 42 -2.46 -10.51 29.34
N LEU A 43 -2.74 -9.59 30.26
CA LEU A 43 -4.03 -8.92 30.39
C LEU A 43 -4.31 -8.24 29.05
N THR A 44 -5.09 -8.89 28.20
CA THR A 44 -5.40 -8.38 26.86
C THR A 44 -6.46 -7.29 27.02
N MET A 45 -6.04 -6.11 27.45
CA MET A 45 -6.92 -4.95 27.50
C MET A 45 -7.35 -4.63 26.07
N ILE A 46 -8.67 -4.57 25.83
CA ILE A 46 -9.20 -4.28 24.49
C ILE A 46 -8.67 -2.91 24.07
N ARG A 47 -8.00 -2.87 22.92
CA ARG A 47 -7.53 -1.61 22.35
C ARG A 47 -8.72 -0.72 22.01
N HIS A 48 -8.94 0.33 22.80
CA HIS A 48 -9.91 1.37 22.50
C HIS A 48 -9.57 2.08 21.17
N GLY A 49 -10.57 2.64 20.48
CA GLY A 49 -10.35 3.43 19.26
C GLY A 49 -9.95 2.65 18.00
N LYS A 50 -10.40 1.40 17.82
CA LYS A 50 -10.10 0.57 16.64
C LYS A 50 -10.81 1.08 15.38
N ARG A 51 -10.26 2.12 14.75
CA ARG A 51 -10.80 2.76 13.53
C ARG A 51 -10.41 2.04 12.23
N VAL A 52 -9.26 1.36 12.19
CA VAL A 52 -8.73 0.72 10.97
C VAL A 52 -9.16 -0.75 10.90
N ALA A 53 -9.84 -1.11 9.83
CA ALA A 53 -10.21 -2.50 9.56
C ALA A 53 -8.98 -3.33 9.15
N LYS A 54 -8.62 -4.35 9.93
CA LYS A 54 -7.43 -5.17 9.66
C LYS A 54 -7.62 -6.19 8.52
N LEU A 55 -8.86 -6.54 8.18
CA LEU A 55 -9.24 -7.47 7.09
C LEU A 55 -8.54 -8.85 7.12
N GLY A 56 -7.95 -9.24 8.26
CA GLY A 56 -7.15 -10.46 8.38
C GLY A 56 -5.85 -10.45 7.56
N LYS A 57 -5.35 -9.28 7.15
CA LYS A 57 -4.15 -9.15 6.31
C LYS A 57 -3.06 -8.29 6.95
N PRO A 58 -1.76 -8.57 6.69
CA PRO A 58 -0.65 -7.68 7.00
C PRO A 58 -0.84 -6.27 6.41
N ALA A 59 -0.10 -5.29 6.92
CA ALA A 59 -0.27 -3.88 6.54
C ALA A 59 -0.08 -3.64 5.03
N ASP A 60 0.95 -4.23 4.44
CA ASP A 60 1.30 -4.01 3.02
C ASP A 60 0.25 -4.62 2.09
N GLN A 61 -0.12 -5.87 2.34
CA GLN A 61 -1.17 -6.56 1.57
C GLN A 61 -2.53 -5.86 1.71
N ARG A 62 -2.84 -5.34 2.91
CA ARG A 62 -4.08 -4.59 3.13
C ARG A 62 -4.07 -3.29 2.33
N LYS A 63 -2.96 -2.56 2.33
CA LYS A 63 -2.81 -1.32 1.53
C LYS A 63 -2.99 -1.62 0.05
N ALA A 64 -2.33 -2.66 -0.47
CA ALA A 64 -2.48 -3.07 -1.87
C ALA A 64 -3.93 -3.43 -2.23
N LEU A 65 -4.62 -4.21 -1.38
CA LEU A 65 -6.02 -4.56 -1.60
C LEU A 65 -6.94 -3.32 -1.65
N LEU A 66 -6.77 -2.38 -0.71
CA LEU A 66 -7.59 -1.17 -0.66
C LEU A 66 -7.33 -0.25 -1.85
N ARG A 67 -6.07 -0.14 -2.29
CA ARG A 67 -5.69 0.58 -3.51
C ARG A 67 -6.35 -0.02 -4.74
N ALA A 68 -6.24 -1.33 -4.94
CA ALA A 68 -6.87 -2.03 -6.05
C ALA A 68 -8.39 -1.79 -6.07
N LEU A 69 -9.08 -2.01 -4.95
CA LEU A 69 -10.52 -1.78 -4.88
C LEU A 69 -10.91 -0.31 -5.14
N THR A 70 -10.09 0.65 -4.71
CA THR A 70 -10.35 2.07 -4.97
C THR A 70 -10.26 2.37 -6.48
N THR A 71 -9.21 1.90 -7.14
CA THR A 71 -9.02 2.06 -8.60
C THR A 71 -10.17 1.44 -9.37
N GLU A 72 -10.55 0.21 -9.03
CA GLU A 72 -11.62 -0.51 -9.71
C GLU A 72 -12.99 0.19 -9.56
N ILE A 73 -13.29 0.74 -8.37
CA ILE A 73 -14.55 1.48 -8.15
C ILE A 73 -14.61 2.74 -9.00
N ILE A 74 -13.50 3.47 -9.11
CA ILE A 74 -13.46 4.68 -9.92
C ILE A 74 -13.58 4.33 -11.42
N ARG A 75 -12.96 3.22 -11.83
CA ARG A 75 -12.99 2.73 -13.23
C ARG A 75 -14.39 2.32 -13.67
N HIS A 76 -15.09 1.54 -12.86
CA HIS A 76 -16.36 0.93 -13.25
C HIS A 76 -17.58 1.62 -12.65
N GLY A 77 -17.41 2.49 -11.65
CA GLY A 77 -18.49 3.14 -10.90
C GLY A 77 -19.24 2.23 -9.92
N ARG A 78 -19.22 0.91 -10.11
CA ARG A 78 -19.97 -0.06 -9.29
C ARG A 78 -19.25 -1.41 -9.18
N ILE A 79 -19.11 -1.94 -7.96
CA ILE A 79 -18.46 -3.22 -7.70
C ILE A 79 -19.19 -4.03 -6.61
N LYS A 80 -19.28 -5.35 -6.83
CA LYS A 80 -19.76 -6.31 -5.82
C LYS A 80 -18.60 -6.88 -5.02
N THR A 81 -18.61 -6.72 -3.70
CA THR A 81 -17.56 -7.22 -2.79
C THR A 81 -18.16 -7.67 -1.45
N THR A 82 -17.33 -8.03 -0.48
CA THR A 82 -17.82 -8.37 0.86
C THR A 82 -18.16 -7.11 1.65
N ALA A 83 -19.16 -7.17 2.52
CA ALA A 83 -19.62 -6.02 3.29
C ALA A 83 -18.52 -5.38 4.13
N VAL A 84 -17.59 -6.18 4.65
CA VAL A 84 -16.44 -5.70 5.43
C VAL A 84 -15.45 -4.92 4.56
N ARG A 85 -15.14 -5.43 3.36
CA ARG A 85 -14.27 -4.74 2.39
C ARG A 85 -14.92 -3.46 1.87
N ALA A 86 -16.21 -3.51 1.51
CA ALA A 86 -16.96 -2.34 1.06
C ALA A 86 -16.89 -1.21 2.09
N LYS A 87 -17.18 -1.49 3.36
CA LYS A 87 -17.10 -0.50 4.45
C LYS A 87 -15.71 0.10 4.63
N ALA A 88 -14.66 -0.71 4.48
CA ALA A 88 -13.29 -0.24 4.61
C ALA A 88 -12.86 0.68 3.44
N VAL A 89 -13.31 0.37 2.23
CA VAL A 89 -12.92 1.09 1.01
C VAL A 89 -13.61 2.45 0.90
N ARG A 90 -14.83 2.63 1.43
CA ARG A 90 -15.57 3.91 1.42
C ARG A 90 -14.70 5.12 1.76
N LYS A 91 -13.95 5.05 2.87
CA LYS A 91 -13.08 6.14 3.33
C LYS A 91 -12.04 6.54 2.27
N HIS A 92 -11.48 5.56 1.57
CA HIS A 92 -10.44 5.80 0.58
C HIS A 92 -11.02 6.40 -0.70
N VAL A 93 -12.15 5.87 -1.18
CA VAL A 93 -12.83 6.39 -2.38
C VAL A 93 -13.35 7.81 -2.14
N ASP A 94 -14.02 8.05 -1.01
CA ASP A 94 -14.56 9.37 -0.68
C ASP A 94 -13.43 10.43 -0.64
N HIS A 95 -12.26 10.05 -0.11
CA HIS A 95 -11.09 10.94 -0.09
C HIS A 95 -10.49 11.20 -1.47
N MET A 96 -10.51 10.21 -2.38
CA MET A 96 -10.04 10.43 -3.76
C MET A 96 -10.96 11.39 -4.52
N ILE A 97 -12.28 11.31 -4.29
CA ILE A 97 -13.25 12.23 -4.90
C ILE A 97 -13.09 13.65 -4.34
N GLU A 98 -12.87 13.77 -3.03
CA GLU A 98 -12.56 15.05 -2.38
C GLU A 98 -11.27 15.70 -2.92
N LEU A 99 -10.23 14.89 -3.20
CA LEU A 99 -9.04 15.37 -3.91
C LEU A 99 -9.36 15.85 -5.32
N GLY A 100 -10.19 15.09 -6.05
CA GLY A 100 -10.66 15.46 -7.40
C GLY A 100 -11.38 16.79 -7.42
N LYS A 101 -12.30 17.01 -6.47
CA LYS A 101 -13.06 18.26 -6.32
C LYS A 101 -12.17 19.47 -6.01
N ARG A 102 -11.07 19.28 -5.28
CA ARG A 102 -10.12 20.37 -4.97
C ARG A 102 -9.32 20.85 -6.18
N GLY A 103 -9.00 19.98 -7.14
CA GLY A 103 -8.32 20.38 -8.38
C GLY A 103 -6.84 20.77 -8.27
N ASP A 104 -6.28 20.95 -7.07
CA ASP A 104 -4.89 21.38 -6.88
C ASP A 104 -3.82 20.42 -7.45
N LEU A 105 -2.67 20.97 -7.86
CA LEU A 105 -1.50 20.19 -8.25
C LEU A 105 -1.01 19.27 -7.12
N HIS A 106 -1.11 19.72 -5.87
CA HIS A 106 -0.77 18.90 -4.71
C HIS A 106 -1.75 17.72 -4.56
N ALA A 107 -3.04 17.96 -4.73
CA ALA A 107 -4.08 16.93 -4.69
C ALA A 107 -3.86 15.88 -5.78
N ARG A 108 -3.53 16.30 -7.00
CA ARG A 108 -3.22 15.40 -8.12
C ARG A 108 -2.02 14.49 -7.80
N ARG A 109 -0.95 15.03 -7.22
CA ARG A 109 0.22 14.25 -6.79
C ARG A 109 -0.13 13.21 -5.71
N GLN A 110 -0.98 13.57 -4.76
CA GLN A 110 -1.47 12.63 -3.74
C GLN A 110 -2.29 11.49 -4.36
N ALA A 111 -3.20 11.80 -5.29
CA ALA A 111 -4.02 10.81 -6.00
C ALA A 111 -3.16 9.83 -6.83
N MET A 112 -2.16 10.35 -7.56
CA MET A 112 -1.21 9.54 -8.34
C MET A 112 -0.36 8.60 -7.47
N GLY A 113 -0.12 8.94 -6.20
CA GLY A 113 0.56 8.05 -5.26
C GLY A 113 -0.29 6.86 -4.81
N TRP A 114 -1.61 6.94 -4.96
CA TRP A 114 -2.57 5.92 -4.50
C TRP A 114 -3.12 5.07 -5.65
N ILE A 115 -3.66 5.71 -6.68
CA ILE A 115 -4.26 5.05 -7.86
C ILE A 115 -3.15 4.50 -8.78
N TYR A 116 -3.39 3.37 -9.44
CA TYR A 116 -2.40 2.73 -10.33
C TYR A 116 -2.33 3.40 -11.71
N ASP A 117 -3.48 3.81 -12.26
CA ASP A 117 -3.60 4.30 -13.62
C ASP A 117 -3.62 5.84 -13.67
N LYS A 118 -2.72 6.43 -14.47
CA LYS A 118 -2.58 7.89 -14.58
C LYS A 118 -3.74 8.53 -15.34
N ASP A 119 -4.22 7.87 -16.40
CA ASP A 119 -5.31 8.38 -17.24
C ASP A 119 -6.62 8.43 -16.46
N LEU A 120 -6.83 7.47 -15.57
CA LEU A 120 -7.99 7.42 -14.67
C LEU A 120 -7.96 8.53 -13.62
N VAL A 121 -6.77 8.95 -13.18
CA VAL A 121 -6.63 10.15 -12.33
C VAL A 121 -7.06 11.37 -13.14
N HIS A 122 -6.60 11.51 -14.38
CA HIS A 122 -6.96 12.66 -15.21
C HIS A 122 -8.47 12.79 -15.41
N SER A 123 -9.14 11.70 -15.81
CA SER A 123 -10.59 11.68 -16.00
C SER A 123 -11.37 11.93 -14.71
N LEU A 124 -10.87 11.46 -13.57
CA LEU A 124 -11.47 11.75 -12.26
C LEU A 124 -11.43 13.25 -11.94
N PHE A 125 -10.32 13.94 -12.22
CA PHE A 125 -10.22 15.38 -11.96
C PHE A 125 -11.06 16.23 -12.91
N GLU A 126 -11.34 15.75 -14.12
CA GLU A 126 -12.25 16.42 -15.07
C GLU A 126 -13.72 16.22 -14.68
N ALA A 127 -14.12 14.98 -14.38
CA ALA A 127 -15.52 14.65 -14.13
C ALA A 127 -16.01 14.94 -12.70
N ALA A 128 -15.13 14.89 -11.69
CA ALA A 128 -15.52 15.07 -10.29
C ALA A 128 -16.12 16.44 -9.93
N PRO A 129 -15.59 17.60 -10.38
CA PRO A 129 -16.12 18.90 -10.00
C PRO A 129 -17.56 19.09 -10.50
N GLU A 130 -17.88 18.65 -11.71
CA GLU A 130 -19.23 18.74 -12.29
C GLU A 130 -20.20 17.79 -11.59
N ARG A 131 -19.80 16.52 -11.39
CA ARG A 131 -20.69 15.49 -10.81
C ARG A 131 -21.00 15.69 -9.32
N TYR A 132 -20.08 16.27 -8.55
CA TYR A 132 -20.18 16.34 -7.09
C TYR A 132 -20.10 17.76 -6.53
N ALA A 133 -20.39 18.78 -7.35
CA ALA A 133 -20.39 20.20 -6.96
C ALA A 133 -21.24 20.44 -5.69
N ASP A 134 -22.49 19.97 -5.71
CA ASP A 134 -23.49 20.29 -4.68
C ASP A 134 -23.36 19.44 -3.40
N ARG A 135 -22.53 18.40 -3.42
CA ARG A 135 -22.41 17.43 -2.33
C ARG A 135 -21.17 17.70 -1.48
N ALA A 136 -21.36 17.85 -0.17
CA ALA A 136 -20.28 18.01 0.79
C ALA A 136 -19.59 16.68 1.19
N GLY A 137 -20.28 15.53 1.02
CA GLY A 137 -19.70 14.23 1.36
C GLY A 137 -20.65 13.05 1.12
N GLY A 138 -20.16 11.84 1.40
CA GLY A 138 -20.90 10.61 1.16
C GLY A 138 -21.06 10.31 -0.33
N TYR A 139 -19.95 10.30 -1.06
CA TYR A 139 -19.92 10.05 -2.50
C TYR A 139 -20.14 8.58 -2.85
N THR A 140 -19.91 7.68 -1.89
CA THR A 140 -20.13 6.24 -2.03
C THR A 140 -21.37 5.75 -1.28
N ARG A 141 -22.15 4.91 -1.95
CA ARG A 141 -23.25 4.13 -1.37
C ARG A 141 -22.85 2.66 -1.24
N VAL A 142 -23.23 2.04 -0.12
CA VAL A 142 -23.04 0.60 0.10
C VAL A 142 -24.38 -0.07 0.31
N LEU A 143 -24.77 -0.91 -0.65
CA LEU A 143 -25.99 -1.69 -0.63
C LEU A 143 -25.68 -3.13 -0.24
N ARG A 144 -26.41 -3.70 0.72
CA ARG A 144 -26.22 -5.11 1.10
C ARG A 144 -26.96 -6.00 0.12
N THR A 145 -26.35 -7.13 -0.22
CA THR A 145 -26.93 -8.12 -1.15
C THR A 145 -27.08 -9.46 -0.42
N MET A 146 -27.72 -10.43 -1.08
CA MET A 146 -27.76 -11.81 -0.61
C MET A 146 -26.34 -12.32 -0.27
N PRO A 147 -26.16 -13.03 0.87
CA PRO A 147 -24.92 -13.72 1.19
C PRO A 147 -24.45 -14.64 0.06
N ARG A 148 -23.13 -14.83 0.00
CA ARG A 148 -22.52 -15.76 -0.94
C ARG A 148 -22.86 -17.20 -0.53
N GLN A 149 -23.16 -18.04 -1.52
CA GLN A 149 -23.41 -19.47 -1.31
C GLN A 149 -22.10 -20.20 -0.96
N GLY A 150 -22.17 -21.14 0.00
CA GLY A 150 -21.01 -21.90 0.48
C GLY A 150 -20.40 -21.33 1.77
N ASP A 151 -19.85 -20.12 1.73
CA ASP A 151 -19.15 -19.50 2.89
C ASP A 151 -20.02 -18.54 3.73
N ASN A 152 -21.28 -18.35 3.33
CA ASN A 152 -22.25 -17.41 3.93
C ASN A 152 -21.68 -15.99 4.14
N ALA A 153 -20.72 -15.59 3.31
CA ALA A 153 -20.10 -14.27 3.44
C ALA A 153 -21.12 -13.18 3.06
N LYS A 154 -21.30 -12.20 3.96
CA LYS A 154 -22.16 -11.04 3.73
C LYS A 154 -21.62 -10.23 2.55
N MET A 155 -22.35 -10.20 1.43
CA MET A 155 -22.00 -9.45 0.24
C MET A 155 -22.60 -8.04 0.27
N ALA A 156 -21.95 -7.11 -0.42
CA ALA A 156 -22.43 -5.76 -0.63
C ALA A 156 -21.95 -5.23 -1.99
N VAL A 157 -22.76 -4.39 -2.60
CA VAL A 157 -22.40 -3.59 -3.77
C VAL A 157 -22.01 -2.20 -3.28
N ILE A 158 -20.86 -1.71 -3.76
CA ILE A 158 -20.43 -0.33 -3.56
C ILE A 158 -20.57 0.40 -4.89
N GLU A 159 -21.20 1.56 -4.87
CA GLU A 159 -21.47 2.38 -6.05
C GLU A 159 -21.21 3.86 -5.77
N LEU A 160 -20.77 4.56 -6.82
CA LEU A 160 -20.68 6.01 -6.86
C LEU A 160 -22.07 6.60 -7.07
N VAL A 161 -22.35 7.69 -6.36
CA VAL A 161 -23.62 8.44 -6.46
C VAL A 161 -23.61 9.38 -7.67
#